data_AF-A0A497A1G6-F1
#
_entry.id   AF-A0A497A1G6-F1
#
_cell.length_a   1.000
_cell.length_b   1.000
_cell.length_c   1.000
_cell.angle_alpha   90.00
_cell.angle_beta   90.00
_cell.angle_gamma   90.00
#
_symmetry.space_group_name_H-M   'P 1'
#
loop_
_entity.id
_entity.type
_entity.pdbx_description
1 polymer ?
#
loop_
_entity_poly.entity_id
_entity_poly.type
_entity_poly.pdbx_seq_one_letter_code
_entity_poly.pdbx_strand_id
1 'polypeptide(L)' 'MPQLASYGDAHFKVNQRVVGERTITQVQELSSEARVEELAQMLGVVSDVTRKSAREILAQARREKEAET' A
#
# COMPACT_ATOMS: atom_id res chain seq x y z
N MET A 1 2.58 -6.94 -5.75
CA MET A 1 3.79 -6.17 -6.13
C MET A 1 3.89 -4.88 -5.32
N PRO A 2 4.42 -4.91 -4.09
CA PRO A 2 4.55 -3.73 -3.23
C PRO A 2 5.52 -2.67 -3.77
N GLN A 3 6.55 -3.08 -4.53
CA GLN A 3 7.56 -2.17 -5.09
C GLN A 3 6.97 -1.24 -6.16
N LEU A 4 6.08 -1.74 -7.03
CA LEU A 4 5.42 -0.87 -8.00
C LEU A 4 4.48 0.12 -7.30
N ALA A 5 3.74 -0.36 -6.30
CA ALA A 5 2.78 0.44 -5.54
C ALA A 5 3.45 1.52 -4.65
N SER A 6 4.76 1.44 -4.38
CA SER A 6 5.47 2.45 -3.60
C SER A 6 5.84 3.71 -4.39
N TYR A 7 5.92 3.64 -5.73
CA TYR A 7 6.18 4.82 -6.56
C TYR A 7 4.94 5.68 -6.79
N GLY A 8 3.72 5.19 -6.51
CA GLY A 8 2.51 6.00 -6.64
C GLY A 8 2.51 7.19 -5.67
N ASP A 9 2.08 8.36 -6.13
CA ASP A 9 1.91 9.54 -5.27
C ASP A 9 0.74 9.34 -4.30
N ALA A 10 -0.37 8.81 -4.81
CA ALA A 10 -1.50 8.32 -4.03
C ALA A 10 -1.55 6.78 -4.05
N HIS A 11 -2.18 6.20 -3.03
CA HIS A 11 -2.40 4.75 -2.95
C HIS A 11 -3.84 4.48 -2.59
N PHE A 12 -4.56 3.73 -3.44
CA PHE A 12 -5.94 3.37 -3.22
C PHE A 12 -6.07 1.88 -2.91
N LYS A 13 -6.83 1.55 -1.88
CA LYS A 13 -7.24 0.18 -1.59
C LYS A 13 -8.58 -0.10 -2.23
N VAL A 14 -8.63 -1.15 -3.04
CA VAL A 14 -9.87 -1.67 -3.61
C VAL A 14 -10.25 -2.91 -2.82
N ASN A 15 -11.45 -2.93 -2.25
CA ASN A 15 -11.99 -4.10 -1.58
C ASN A 15 -13.40 -4.39 -2.07
N GLN A 16 -13.88 -5.60 -1.78
CA GLN A 16 -15.24 -6.01 -2.06
C GLN A 16 -15.94 -6.39 -0.76
N ARG A 17 -17.21 -6.01 -0.63
CA ARG A 17 -18.08 -6.44 0.46
C ARG A 17 -19.41 -6.92 -0.09
N VAL A 18 -19.98 -7.94 0.53
CA VAL A 18 -21.35 -8.38 0.23
C VAL A 18 -22.33 -7.54 1.04
N VAL A 19 -23.34 -6.97 0.38
CA VAL A 19 -24.45 -6.25 1.00
C VAL A 19 -25.74 -6.85 0.47
N GLY A 20 -26.46 -7.58 1.34
CA GLY A 20 -27.56 -8.45 0.92
C GLY A 20 -27.05 -9.56 0.02
N GLU A 21 -27.56 -9.62 -1.21
CA GLU A 21 -27.16 -10.61 -2.22
C GLU A 21 -26.20 -10.04 -3.29
N ARG A 22 -25.73 -8.80 -3.12
CA ARG A 22 -24.87 -8.12 -4.11
C ARG A 22 -23.48 -7.86 -3.57
N THR A 23 -22.47 -8.10 -4.40
CA THR A 23 -21.09 -7.68 -4.15
C THR A 23 -20.92 -6.22 -4.56
N ILE A 24 -20.44 -5.39 -3.64
CA ILE A 24 -20.12 -3.98 -3.86
C ILE A 24 -18.60 -3.82 -3.79
N THR A 25 -18.04 -3.13 -4.79
CA THR A 25 -16.64 -2.71 -4.79
C THR A 25 -16.52 -1.35 -4.11
N GLN A 26 -15.60 -1.24 -3.16
CA GLN A 26 -15.24 0.01 -2.50
C GLN A 26 -13.81 0.39 -2.86
N VAL A 27 -13.59 1.67 -3.14
CA VAL A 27 -12.27 2.25 -3.38
C VAL A 27 -12.06 3.33 -2.34
N GLN A 28 -10.92 3.30 -1.65
CA GLN A 28 -10.56 4.30 -0.64
C GLN A 28 -9.10 4.69 -0.79
N GLU A 29 -8.80 5.98 -0.68
CA GLU A 29 -7.43 6.45 -0.56
C GLU A 29 -6.87 6.05 0.82
N LEU A 30 -5.63 5.59 0.85
CA LEU A 30 -4.95 5.20 2.08
C LEU A 30 -4.13 6.35 2.64
N SER A 31 -4.21 6.54 3.96
CA SER A 31 -3.26 7.35 4.70
C SER A 31 -1.84 6.75 4.64
N SER A 32 -0.83 7.52 5.05
CA SER A 32 0.56 7.07 5.11
C SER A 32 0.73 5.79 5.94
N GLU A 33 0.17 5.74 7.15
CA GLU A 33 0.19 4.53 7.99
C GLU A 33 -0.57 3.37 7.35
N ALA A 34 -1.77 3.60 6.81
CA ALA A 34 -2.57 2.54 6.19
C ALA A 34 -1.88 1.97 4.94
N ARG A 35 -1.14 2.81 4.21
CA ARG A 35 -0.30 2.41 3.08
C ARG A 35 0.85 1.50 3.51
N VAL A 36 1.47 1.75 4.67
CA VAL A 36 2.50 0.85 5.23
C VAL A 36 1.91 -0.52 5.55
N GLU A 37 0.73 -0.57 6.19
CA GLU A 37 0.07 -1.83 6.50
C GLU A 37 -0.33 -2.61 5.23
N GLU A 38 -0.84 -1.92 4.21
CA GLU A 38 -1.19 -2.55 2.92
C GLU A 38 0.04 -3.14 2.23
N LEU A 39 1.14 -2.38 2.16
CA LEU A 39 2.39 -2.88 1.58
C LEU A 39 2.98 -4.03 2.39
N ALA A 40 2.89 -4.00 3.72
CA ALA A 40 3.29 -5.12 4.57
C ALA A 40 2.46 -6.37 4.28
N GLN A 41 1.14 -6.21 4.07
CA GLN A 41 0.25 -7.31 3.66
C GLN A 41 0.60 -7.84 2.25
N MET A 42 0.98 -6.97 1.31
CA MET A 42 1.44 -7.37 -0.03
C MET A 42 2.80 -8.10 -0.02
N LEU A 43 3.61 -7.89 1.02
CA LEU A 43 4.88 -8.60 1.23
C LEU A 43 4.68 -9.99 1.87
N GLY A 44 3.55 -10.22 2.53
CA GLY A 44 3.21 -11.49 3.17
C GLY A 44 2.55 -11.32 4.52
N VAL A 45 2.95 -12.15 5.50
CA VAL A 45 2.39 -12.09 6.86
C VAL A 45 2.74 -10.74 7.50
N VAL A 46 1.71 -10.04 7.98
CA VAL A 46 1.89 -8.75 8.64
C VAL A 46 2.61 -8.97 9.97
N SER A 47 3.78 -8.36 10.10
CA SER A 47 4.67 -8.43 11.25
C SER A 47 5.49 -7.15 11.32
N ASP A 48 6.21 -6.94 12.41
CA ASP A 48 7.07 -5.75 12.53
C ASP A 48 8.20 -5.76 11.49
N VAL A 49 8.65 -6.95 11.08
CA VAL A 49 9.64 -7.12 10.01
C VAL A 49 9.05 -6.65 8.67
N THR A 50 7.86 -7.12 8.29
CA THR A 50 7.25 -6.74 7.01
C THR A 50 6.81 -5.28 6.97
N ARG A 51 6.39 -4.70 8.11
CA ARG A 51 6.18 -3.25 8.24
C ARG A 51 7.45 -2.45 8.08
N LYS A 52 8.56 -2.90 8.66
CA LYS A 52 9.87 -2.25 8.49
C LYS A 52 10.27 -2.25 7.01
N SER A 53 10.18 -3.39 6.35
CA SER A 53 10.48 -3.51 4.92
C SER A 53 9.55 -2.65 4.06
N ALA A 54 8.26 -2.57 4.37
CA ALA A 54 7.33 -1.66 3.68
C ALA A 54 7.75 -0.19 3.79
N ARG A 55 8.18 0.26 4.98
CA ARG A 55 8.71 1.62 5.19
C ARG A 55 9.99 1.86 4.40
N GLU A 56 10.89 0.88 4.36
CA GLU A 56 12.15 0.97 3.59
C GLU A 56 11.87 1.10 2.09
N ILE A 57 10.93 0.33 1.54
CA ILE A 57 10.51 0.40 0.14
C ILE A 57 9.93 1.79 -0.19
N LEU A 58 9.04 2.32 0.65
CA LEU A 58 8.48 3.66 0.47
C LEU A 58 9.56 4.76 0.52
N ALA A 59 10.50 4.65 1.46
CA ALA A 59 11.59 5.60 1.58
C ALA A 59 12.55 5.54 0.38
N GLN A 60 12.81 4.35 -0.16
CA GLN A 60 13.61 4.19 -1.37
C GLN A 60 12.94 4.83 -2.58
N ALA A 61 11.66 4.52 -2.83
CA ALA A 61 10.91 5.10 -3.93
C ALA A 61 10.85 6.64 -3.87
N ARG A 62 10.71 7.19 -2.66
CA ARG A 62 10.75 8.64 -2.45
C ARG A 62 12.12 9.24 -2.79
N ARG A 63 13.22 8.65 -2.32
CA ARG A 63 14.58 9.13 -2.62
C ARG A 63 14.87 9.10 -4.12
N GLU A 64 14.44 8.05 -4.82
CA GLU A 64 14.65 7.94 -6.27
C GLU A 64 13.85 9.00 -7.03
N LYS A 65 12.58 9.22 -6.67
CA LYS A 65 11.77 10.30 -7.25
C LYS A 65 12.40 11.68 -7.04
N GLU A 66 12.95 11.93 -5.85
CA GLU A 66 13.62 13.19 -5.52
C GLU A 66 14.96 13.35 -6.27
N ALA A 67 15.66 12.26 -6.62
CA ALA A 67 16.93 12.29 -7.34
C ALA A 67 16.78 12.44 -8.87
N GLU A 68 15.61 12.11 -9.42
CA GLU A 68 15.27 12.29 -10.83
C GLU A 68 14.74 13.69 -11.18
N THR A 69 14.51 14.53 -10.16
CA THR A 69 13.99 15.92 -10.29
C THR A 69 15.11 16.95 -10.21
#